data_AF-A0A5M3EKD5-F1
#
_entry.id   AF-A0A5M3EKD5-F1
#
_cell.length_a   1.000
_cell.length_b   1.000
_cell.length_c   1.000
_cell.angle_alpha   90.00
_cell.angle_beta   90.00
_cell.angle_gamma   90.00
#
_symmetry.space_group_name_H-M   'P 1'
#
loop_
_entity.id
_entity.type
_entity.pdbx_description
1 polymer ?
#
loop_
_entity_poly.entity_id
_entity_poly.type
_entity_poly.pdbx_seq_one_letter_code
_entity_poly.pdbx_strand_id
1 'polypeptide(L)'
;MDYIRWIREKVGHEKIMLNFVSGCLRDKQGKLLLQKRADKNLWGFPGGAIELEYVSGELSAGDEETVELRYFKEDEVPQLVNKQHEDFLADLKQFHGQVLIR
;
A
#
# COMPACT_ATOMS: atom_id res chain seq x y z
N MET A 1 -7.70 8.04 12.99
CA MET A 1 -8.75 7.04 12.64
C MET A 1 -8.06 6.01 11.78
N ASP A 2 -8.21 4.73 12.10
CA ASP A 2 -7.67 3.59 11.32
C ASP A 2 -8.39 3.49 9.95
N TYR A 3 -7.65 3.18 8.89
CA TYR A 3 -8.16 3.17 7.51
C TYR A 3 -9.35 2.22 7.34
N ILE A 4 -9.30 1.03 7.96
CA ILE A 4 -10.36 0.03 7.87
C ILE A 4 -11.65 0.57 8.48
N ARG A 5 -11.54 1.29 9.60
CA ARG A 5 -12.71 1.92 10.22
C ARG A 5 -13.29 3.01 9.33
N TRP A 6 -12.43 3.88 8.80
CA TRP A 6 -12.84 4.97 7.91
C TRP A 6 -13.56 4.46 6.66
N ILE A 7 -13.01 3.46 5.96
CA ILE A 7 -13.67 2.93 4.75
C ILE A 7 -14.99 2.24 5.08
N ARG A 8 -15.09 1.56 6.23
CA ARG A 8 -16.34 0.94 6.70
C ARG A 8 -17.44 1.95 7.03
N GLU A 9 -17.09 3.15 7.48
CA GLU A 9 -18.06 4.25 7.65
C GLU A 9 -18.64 4.73 6.30
N LYS A 10 -17.92 4.52 5.19
CA LYS A 10 -18.36 4.93 3.84
C LYS A 10 -19.18 3.88 3.13
N VAL A 11 -18.79 2.60 3.22
CA VAL A 11 -19.40 1.52 2.44
C VAL A 11 -20.17 0.50 3.28
N GLY A 12 -20.22 0.67 4.60
CA GLY A 12 -20.89 -0.25 5.51
C GLY A 12 -20.35 -1.67 5.39
N HIS A 13 -21.25 -2.62 5.11
CA HIS A 13 -20.93 -4.05 4.99
C HIS A 13 -20.62 -4.52 3.57
N GLU A 14 -20.55 -3.60 2.60
CA GLU A 14 -20.18 -3.96 1.23
C GLU A 14 -18.78 -4.57 1.15
N LYS A 15 -18.53 -5.34 0.09
CA LYS A 15 -17.22 -5.97 -0.13
C LYS A 15 -16.16 -4.89 -0.37
N ILE A 16 -15.03 -5.02 0.30
CA ILE A 16 -13.85 -4.18 0.11
C ILE A 16 -12.62 -5.06 -0.10
N MET A 17 -11.66 -4.55 -0.86
CA MET A 17 -10.33 -5.14 -0.93
C MET A 17 -9.49 -4.59 0.23
N LEU A 18 -8.84 -5.48 0.98
CA LEU A 18 -7.91 -5.14 2.05
C LEU A 18 -6.60 -5.87 1.79
N ASN A 19 -5.49 -5.12 1.86
CA ASN A 19 -4.16 -5.68 1.74
C ASN A 19 -3.64 -6.11 3.11
N PHE A 20 -3.13 -7.34 3.17
CA PHE A 20 -2.55 -7.92 4.37
C PHE A 20 -1.16 -8.46 4.06
N VAL A 21 -0.28 -8.39 5.06
CA VAL A 21 1.02 -9.04 5.05
C VAL A 21 1.11 -10.03 6.21
N SER A 22 1.78 -11.15 5.98
CA SER A 22 2.08 -12.15 7.00
C SER A 22 3.51 -12.65 6.81
N GLY A 23 4.23 -12.84 7.92
CA GLY A 23 5.61 -13.27 7.93
C GLY A 23 5.77 -14.65 8.56
N CYS A 24 6.53 -15.52 7.91
CA CYS A 24 6.95 -16.80 8.49
C CYS A 24 8.41 -16.68 8.97
N LEU A 25 8.60 -16.63 10.29
CA LEU A 25 9.93 -16.57 10.90
C LEU A 25 10.30 -17.90 11.53
N ARG A 26 11.58 -18.26 11.39
CA ARG A 26 12.17 -19.47 11.95
C ARG A 26 13.40 -19.11 12.77
N ASP A 27 13.53 -19.69 13.96
CA ASP A 27 14.73 -19.52 14.78
C ASP A 27 15.90 -20.40 14.27
N LYS A 28 17.07 -20.28 14.91
CA LYS A 28 18.27 -21.07 14.54
C LYS A 28 18.09 -22.60 14.72
N GLN A 29 17.09 -23.03 15.48
CA GLN A 29 16.79 -24.45 15.74
C GLN A 29 15.70 -25.00 14.82
N GLY A 30 15.14 -24.16 13.93
CA GLY A 30 14.08 -24.58 13.02
C GLY A 30 12.66 -24.37 13.52
N LYS A 31 12.46 -23.77 14.70
CA LYS A 31 11.13 -23.55 15.29
C LYS A 31 10.44 -22.33 14.67
N LEU A 32 9.13 -22.39 14.51
CA LEU A 32 8.32 -21.31 13.92
C LEU A 32 7.87 -20.29 14.97
N LEU A 33 7.91 -19.01 14.61
CA LEU A 33 7.29 -17.93 15.38
C LEU A 33 5.80 -17.85 15.04
N LEU A 34 4.96 -17.94 16.06
CA LEU A 34 3.51 -17.76 15.96
C LEU A 34 3.04 -16.72 16.99
N GLN A 35 2.02 -15.95 16.64
CA GLN A 35 1.28 -15.06 17.54
C GLN A 35 -0.05 -15.70 17.95
N LYS A 36 -0.43 -15.55 19.23
CA LYS A 36 -1.75 -15.92 19.70
C LYS A 36 -2.67 -14.70 19.62
N ARG A 37 -3.73 -14.78 18.83
CA ARG A 37 -4.64 -13.65 18.66
C ARG A 37 -5.61 -13.56 19.84
N ALA A 38 -5.78 -12.37 20.40
CA ALA A 38 -6.69 -12.12 21.53
C ALA A 38 -8.17 -12.34 21.17
N ASP A 39 -8.57 -12.08 19.92
CA ASP A 39 -9.96 -12.13 19.45
C ASP A 39 -10.49 -13.56 19.25
N LYS A 40 -9.65 -14.47 18.76
CA LYS A 40 -10.00 -15.87 18.47
C LYS A 40 -9.38 -16.87 19.42
N ASN A 41 -8.41 -16.45 20.24
CA ASN A 41 -7.59 -17.32 21.08
C ASN A 41 -6.88 -18.45 20.30
N LEU A 42 -6.62 -18.22 19.01
CA LEU A 42 -5.95 -19.14 18.09
C LEU A 42 -4.54 -18.64 17.75
N TRP A 43 -3.68 -19.57 17.35
CA TRP A 43 -2.32 -19.29 16.90
C TRP A 43 -2.27 -19.08 15.38
N GLY A 44 -1.44 -18.14 14.93
CA GLY A 44 -1.18 -17.90 13.52
C GLY A 44 0.15 -17.16 13.31
N PHE A 45 0.55 -16.97 12.06
CA PHE A 45 1.76 -16.20 11.75
C PHE A 45 1.59 -14.72 12.11
N PRO A 46 2.68 -14.04 12.55
CA PRO A 46 2.68 -12.60 12.73
C PRO A 46 2.35 -11.90 11.41
N GLY A 47 1.47 -10.90 11.47
CA GLY A 47 0.96 -10.21 10.29
C GLY A 47 -0.05 -9.15 10.66
N GLY A 48 -0.39 -8.32 9.68
CA GLY A 48 -1.26 -7.17 9.85
C GLY A 48 -1.85 -6.68 8.54
N ALA A 49 -2.90 -5.88 8.65
CA ALA A 49 -3.38 -5.08 7.53
C ALA A 49 -2.38 -3.95 7.25
N ILE A 50 -2.31 -3.52 5.99
CA ILE A 50 -1.61 -2.29 5.63
C ILE A 50 -2.52 -1.10 5.98
N GLU A 51 -2.00 -0.17 6.77
CA GLU A 51 -2.68 1.09 7.07
C GLU A 51 -2.38 2.14 6.01
N LEU A 52 -3.41 2.91 5.66
CA LEU A 52 -3.30 4.04 4.74
C LEU A 52 -3.52 5.33 5.52
N GLU A 53 -2.51 6.20 5.50
CA GLU A 53 -2.58 7.50 6.17
C GLU A 53 -2.29 8.62 5.16
N TYR A 54 -3.07 9.70 5.24
CA TYR A 54 -2.73 10.93 4.57
C TYR A 54 -1.68 11.66 5.40
N VAL A 55 -0.53 11.91 4.80
CA VAL A 55 0.53 12.74 5.38
C VAL A 55 0.63 14.05 4.59
N SER A 56 0.75 15.17 5.30
CA SER A 56 1.19 16.44 4.73
C SER A 56 2.65 16.68 5.10
N GLY A 57 3.36 17.44 4.27
CA GLY A 57 4.77 17.73 4.50
C GLY A 57 5.46 18.33 3.29
N GLU A 58 6.77 18.47 3.39
CA GLU A 58 7.65 18.83 2.28
C GLU A 58 8.17 17.55 1.61
N LEU A 59 8.51 17.62 0.32
CA LEU A 59 9.11 16.50 -0.39
C LEU A 59 10.46 16.14 0.26
N SER A 60 10.62 14.89 0.68
CA SER A 60 11.88 14.36 1.21
C SER A 60 12.28 13.08 0.49
N ALA A 61 13.42 13.08 -0.18
CA ALA A 61 14.11 11.88 -0.64
C ALA A 61 15.20 11.53 0.39
N GLY A 62 15.32 10.28 0.82
CA GLY A 62 16.25 9.95 1.91
C GLY A 62 16.44 8.48 2.25
N ASP A 63 16.00 7.56 1.41
CA ASP A 63 16.26 6.13 1.54
C ASP A 63 17.16 5.63 0.38
N GLU A 64 17.55 4.36 0.43
CA GLU A 64 18.38 3.73 -0.61
C GLU A 64 17.66 3.61 -1.97
N GLU A 65 16.34 3.76 -2.01
CA GLU A 65 15.52 3.55 -3.20
C GLU A 65 15.20 4.86 -3.94
N THR A 66 15.08 5.99 -3.24
CA THR A 66 14.60 7.27 -3.77
C THR A 66 15.69 8.33 -3.81
N VAL A 67 16.14 8.67 -5.01
CA VAL A 67 17.22 9.66 -5.24
C VAL A 67 16.70 11.11 -5.26
N GLU A 68 15.54 11.36 -5.88
CA GLU A 68 14.96 12.71 -6.02
C GLU A 68 13.43 12.62 -6.07
N LEU A 69 12.75 13.59 -5.46
CA LEU A 69 11.30 13.80 -5.60
C LEU A 69 11.04 15.22 -6.09
N ARG A 70 10.25 15.36 -7.15
CA ARG A 70 9.77 16.66 -7.63
C ARG A 70 8.46 16.54 -8.41
N TYR A 71 7.75 17.65 -8.52
CA TYR A 71 6.57 17.75 -9.36
C TYR A 71 6.94 18.06 -10.82
N PHE A 72 6.21 17.49 -11.76
CA PHE A 72 6.35 17.72 -13.20
C PHE A 72 5.01 18.17 -13.78
N LYS A 73 5.04 18.93 -14.88
CA LYS A 73 3.85 19.11 -15.71
C LYS A 73 3.56 17.82 -16.48
N GLU A 74 2.30 17.62 -16.83
CA GLU A 74 1.80 16.38 -17.46
C GLU A 74 2.37 16.12 -18.87
N ASP A 75 2.80 17.19 -19.55
CA ASP A 75 3.48 17.20 -20.85
C ASP A 75 5.02 17.19 -20.74
N GLU A 76 5.56 17.33 -19.53
CA GLU A 76 7.00 17.38 -19.23
C GLU A 76 7.47 16.17 -18.39
N VAL A 77 6.69 15.07 -18.37
CA VAL A 77 7.02 13.85 -17.60
C VAL A 77 8.23 13.14 -18.23
N PRO A 78 9.26 12.78 -17.43
CA PRO A 78 10.45 12.08 -17.93
C PRO A 78 10.13 10.61 -18.29
N GLN A 79 11.12 9.90 -18.83
CA GLN A 79 11.01 8.47 -19.09
C GLN A 79 10.69 7.70 -17.80
N LEU A 80 9.71 6.80 -17.87
CA LEU A 80 9.24 6.01 -16.73
C LEU A 80 9.90 4.62 -16.69
N VAL A 81 9.96 4.02 -15.50
CA VAL A 81 10.78 2.83 -15.21
C VAL A 81 10.29 1.51 -15.82
N ASN A 82 9.11 1.49 -16.46
CA ASN A 82 8.61 0.39 -17.29
C ASN A 82 7.26 0.75 -17.95
N LYS A 83 6.76 -0.16 -18.80
CA LYS A 83 5.46 -0.06 -19.48
C LYS A 83 4.27 0.10 -18.54
N GLN A 84 4.31 -0.48 -17.33
CA GLN A 84 3.20 -0.36 -16.38
C GLN A 84 2.99 1.12 -16.00
N HIS A 85 4.08 1.86 -15.73
CA HIS A 85 4.00 3.28 -15.39
C HIS A 85 3.55 4.14 -16.58
N GLU A 86 3.98 3.79 -17.79
CA GLU A 86 3.52 4.45 -19.03
C GLU A 86 2.02 4.25 -19.25
N ASP A 87 1.54 3.01 -19.06
CA ASP A 87 0.12 2.66 -19.18
C ASP A 87 -0.71 3.40 -18.11
N PHE A 88 -0.19 3.55 -16.88
CA PHE A 88 -0.82 4.37 -15.84
C PHE A 88 -0.94 5.85 -16.23
N LEU A 89 0.10 6.45 -16.80
CA LEU A 89 0.05 7.85 -17.26
C LEU A 89 -0.93 8.02 -18.42
N ALA A 90 -1.00 7.05 -19.33
CA ALA A 90 -1.97 7.04 -20.42
C ALA A 90 -3.41 6.94 -19.91
N ASP A 91 -3.68 6.05 -18.96
CA ASP A 91 -4.99 5.92 -18.32
C ASP A 91 -5.39 7.22 -17.60
N LEU A 92 -4.46 7.85 -16.86
CA LEU A 92 -4.73 9.13 -16.19
C LEU A 92 -5.20 10.21 -17.17
N LYS A 93 -4.55 10.29 -18.34
CA LYS A 93 -4.90 11.21 -19.43
C LYS A 93 -6.25 10.88 -20.05
N GLN A 94 -6.49 9.60 -20.35
CA GLN A 94 -7.69 9.13 -21.01
C GLN A 94 -8.94 9.27 -20.12
N PHE A 95 -8.82 9.00 -18.83
CA PHE A 95 -9.93 8.98 -17.87
C PHE A 95 -10.01 10.24 -17.00
N HIS A 96 -9.35 11.33 -17.41
CA HIS A 96 -9.40 12.64 -16.76
C HIS A 96 -9.14 12.59 -15.24
N GLY A 97 -8.12 11.84 -14.83
CA GLY A 97 -7.75 11.70 -13.42
C GLY A 97 -8.47 10.57 -12.66
N GLN A 98 -9.37 9.81 -13.30
CA GLN A 98 -9.93 8.62 -12.67
C GLN A 98 -8.91 7.47 -12.71
N VAL A 99 -8.42 7.07 -11.54
CA VAL A 99 -7.54 5.91 -11.39
C VAL A 99 -8.39 4.65 -11.46
N LEU A 100 -8.18 3.84 -12.50
CA LEU A 100 -8.72 2.50 -12.59
C LEU A 100 -7.71 1.54 -11.95
N ILE A 101 -8.10 0.92 -10.84
CA ILE A 101 -7.37 -0.23 -10.30
C ILE A 101 -7.70 -1.41 -11.20
N ARG A 102 -6.75 -1.80 -12.05
CA ARG A 102 -6.86 -3.00 -12.89
C ARG A 102 -6.29 -4.22 -12.19
#